data_AF-A0A0B2UJK2-F1
#
_entry.id   AF-A0A0B2UJK2-F1
#
_cell.length_a   1.000
_cell.length_b   1.000
_cell.length_c   1.000
_cell.angle_alpha   90.00
_cell.angle_beta   90.00
_cell.angle_gamma   90.00
#
_symmetry.space_group_name_H-M   'P 1'
#
loop_
_entity.id
_entity.type
_entity.pdbx_description
1 polymer ?
#
loop_
_entity_poly.entity_id
_entity_poly.type
_entity_poly.pdbx_seq_one_letter_code
_entity_poly.pdbx_strand_id
1 'polypeptide(L)'
;MDEEKETSCNECLFEPLEKKAFMEMVCLLTLFPKTNGIECVFCQDSVDIHNLHDMFKVYGCALSCLINHVMNVHEIDLNVLFSVEMFIMHKVAKRDAADVLTVLAYRKSMNEMYSEILKNQLIATFKENFVDKKIKINCEHEIESITYRYYRRLDESGITLSKNHLEMLMVILFRRNESIRFFKVFKKSNSITHLIFNLALLLSMGSDSGVSTTALINDFKGHGFAKSTLTKDQMHEYLEEYVEILESNIELDEWVCAQQKNVYWSECLDVWAANRMHEISAMDNSMLELCVKTKHYEDGWLIYETHSNTNVINTTKVCVLCISALRDTSDRRWIDKIAVLIEDVITREEPESICELLESIMHRISELPLNYLVSALNIMDRIIDCLCSYREVVVFMLSAICALCTKCEAPEINSICMKYARQLYDGFKKNIRKGALMNNHNQAILEVHDAMLAVCNALNDHEGFNDICNDLACMNIDISKLSCKCTYNAHNRDCNCSLAKNKLITKRSKKPSSFGFLNR
;
A
#
# COMPACT_ATOMS: atom_id res chain seq x y z
N MET A 1 -2.01 -18.04 -31.05
CA MET A 1 -3.05 -18.11 -32.08
C MET A 1 -4.38 -18.04 -31.36
N ASP A 2 -4.89 -16.83 -31.25
CA ASP A 2 -6.30 -16.44 -31.13
C ASP A 2 -6.27 -14.91 -31.22
N GLU A 3 -6.04 -14.43 -32.45
CA GLU A 3 -6.28 -13.05 -32.85
C GLU A 3 -7.77 -12.92 -33.16
N GLU A 4 -8.59 -12.72 -32.13
CA GLU A 4 -9.98 -12.32 -32.32
C GLU A 4 -10.07 -10.78 -32.26
N LYS A 5 -10.07 -10.20 -33.47
CA LYS A 5 -10.79 -8.96 -33.86
C LYS A 5 -10.68 -7.76 -32.91
N GLU A 6 -9.53 -7.09 -32.93
CA GLU A 6 -9.46 -5.63 -32.76
C GLU A 6 -9.98 -4.94 -34.04
N THR A 7 -11.30 -4.95 -34.23
CA THR A 7 -11.94 -4.12 -35.26
C THR A 7 -13.08 -3.32 -34.61
N SER A 8 -12.96 -1.99 -34.71
CA SER A 8 -13.93 -0.92 -34.37
C SER A 8 -13.88 -0.30 -32.94
N CYS A 9 -12.73 0.24 -32.53
CA CYS A 9 -12.67 1.15 -31.37
C CYS A 9 -13.15 2.59 -31.66
N ASN A 10 -13.47 2.93 -32.92
CA ASN A 10 -13.76 4.32 -33.32
C ASN A 10 -15.26 4.67 -33.42
N GLU A 11 -16.17 3.70 -33.53
CA GLU A 11 -17.59 4.00 -33.81
C GLU A 11 -18.52 3.98 -32.57
N CYS A 12 -18.04 3.54 -31.40
CA CYS A 12 -18.84 3.50 -30.16
C CYS A 12 -18.65 4.69 -29.20
N LEU A 13 -17.87 5.71 -29.56
CA LEU A 13 -17.54 6.85 -28.66
C LEU A 13 -18.48 8.06 -28.79
N PHE A 14 -19.48 7.98 -29.67
CA PHE A 14 -20.37 9.09 -29.99
C PHE A 14 -21.78 8.85 -29.44
N GLU A 15 -22.01 9.29 -28.21
CA GLU A 15 -23.27 9.06 -27.54
C GLU A 15 -24.31 10.16 -27.93
N PRO A 16 -25.53 9.78 -28.38
CA PRO A 16 -26.52 10.74 -28.90
C PRO A 16 -27.01 11.78 -27.87
N LEU A 17 -26.98 11.45 -26.58
CA LEU A 17 -27.47 12.32 -25.50
C LEU A 17 -26.53 13.51 -25.28
N GLU A 18 -25.23 13.26 -25.40
CA GLU A 18 -24.13 14.19 -25.23
C GLU A 18 -24.16 15.16 -26.39
N LYS A 19 -24.28 14.67 -27.62
CA LYS A 19 -24.47 15.54 -28.79
C LYS A 19 -25.66 16.47 -28.57
N LYS A 20 -26.78 15.95 -28.08
CA LYS A 20 -27.97 16.78 -27.79
C LYS A 20 -27.65 17.86 -26.75
N ALA A 21 -26.99 17.53 -25.65
CA ALA A 21 -26.59 18.51 -24.63
C ALA A 21 -25.66 19.60 -25.19
N PHE A 22 -24.70 19.25 -26.05
CA PHE A 22 -23.84 20.22 -26.73
C PHE A 22 -24.63 21.15 -27.65
N MET A 23 -25.57 20.62 -28.43
CA MET A 23 -26.42 21.44 -29.30
C MET A 23 -27.35 22.35 -28.50
N GLU A 24 -27.89 21.88 -27.38
CA GLU A 24 -28.68 22.70 -26.45
C GLU A 24 -27.83 23.81 -25.83
N MET A 25 -26.59 23.53 -25.43
CA MET A 25 -25.64 24.56 -24.95
C MET A 25 -25.41 25.62 -26.02
N VAL A 26 -25.25 25.21 -27.29
CA VAL A 26 -25.09 26.15 -28.42
C VAL A 26 -26.31 27.06 -28.52
N CYS A 27 -27.52 26.49 -28.53
CA CYS A 27 -28.76 27.26 -28.56
C CYS A 27 -28.81 28.26 -27.39
N LEU A 28 -28.58 27.82 -26.15
CA LEU A 28 -28.63 28.69 -24.97
C LEU A 28 -27.64 29.86 -25.06
N LEU A 29 -26.39 29.59 -25.44
CA LEU A 29 -25.37 30.63 -25.52
C LEU A 29 -25.63 31.62 -26.65
N THR A 30 -26.29 31.21 -27.75
CA THR A 30 -26.67 32.14 -28.83
C THR A 30 -27.77 33.13 -28.43
N LEU A 31 -28.59 32.79 -27.43
CA LEU A 31 -29.64 33.66 -26.91
C LEU A 31 -29.12 34.80 -26.03
N PHE A 32 -27.88 34.70 -25.54
CA PHE A 32 -27.29 35.76 -24.72
C PHE A 32 -26.88 36.99 -25.54
N PRO A 33 -27.17 38.21 -25.06
CA PRO A 33 -26.73 39.46 -25.71
C PRO A 33 -25.22 39.48 -25.95
N LYS A 34 -24.84 39.92 -27.15
CA LYS A 34 -23.46 39.92 -27.66
C LYS A 34 -22.88 41.32 -27.75
N THR A 35 -21.61 41.47 -27.43
CA THR A 35 -20.88 42.73 -27.57
C THR A 35 -20.59 43.01 -29.04
N ASN A 36 -21.01 44.17 -29.53
CA ASN A 36 -20.75 44.57 -30.92
C ASN A 36 -19.25 44.71 -31.21
N GLY A 37 -18.83 44.32 -32.42
CA GLY A 37 -17.46 44.50 -32.92
C GLY A 37 -16.45 43.45 -32.47
N ILE A 38 -16.89 42.36 -31.83
CA ILE A 38 -16.04 41.23 -31.47
C ILE A 38 -16.25 40.11 -32.51
N GLU A 39 -15.20 39.71 -33.20
CA GLU A 39 -15.21 38.51 -34.04
C GLU A 39 -15.19 37.28 -33.14
N CYS A 40 -16.23 36.44 -33.26
CA CYS A 40 -16.42 35.29 -32.41
C CYS A 40 -16.72 34.05 -33.26
N VAL A 41 -15.73 33.16 -33.35
CA VAL A 41 -15.81 31.87 -34.07
C VAL A 41 -17.08 31.10 -33.73
N PHE A 42 -17.43 31.04 -32.44
CA PHE A 42 -18.65 30.37 -31.96
C PHE A 42 -19.96 30.93 -32.54
N CYS A 43 -20.01 32.23 -32.85
CA CYS A 43 -21.22 32.89 -33.36
C CYS A 43 -21.24 32.99 -34.90
N GLN A 44 -20.09 32.78 -35.55
CA GLN A 44 -19.92 32.94 -36.99
C GLN A 44 -20.00 31.60 -37.73
N ASP A 45 -19.47 30.53 -37.13
CA ASP A 45 -19.44 29.20 -37.74
C ASP A 45 -20.74 28.44 -37.46
N SER A 46 -21.25 27.72 -38.47
CA SER A 46 -22.28 26.70 -38.22
C SER A 46 -21.66 25.56 -37.41
N VAL A 47 -22.23 25.29 -36.23
CA VAL A 47 -21.75 24.24 -35.36
C VAL A 47 -22.28 22.89 -35.83
N ASP A 48 -21.43 22.13 -36.53
CA ASP A 48 -21.71 20.74 -36.89
C ASP A 48 -20.81 19.78 -36.10
N ILE A 49 -21.43 18.91 -35.30
CA ILE A 49 -20.74 17.94 -34.44
C ILE A 49 -20.81 16.55 -35.09
N HIS A 50 -19.69 16.07 -35.63
CA HIS A 50 -19.59 14.75 -36.27
C HIS A 50 -18.82 13.74 -35.42
N ASN A 51 -17.95 14.22 -34.53
CA ASN A 51 -17.07 13.39 -33.73
C ASN A 51 -16.76 14.06 -32.39
N LEU A 52 -15.98 13.37 -31.55
CA LEU A 52 -15.56 13.85 -30.24
C LEU A 52 -14.66 15.09 -30.34
N HIS A 53 -13.83 15.18 -31.38
CA HIS A 53 -12.97 16.33 -31.64
C HIS A 53 -13.81 17.60 -31.80
N ASP A 54 -14.93 17.54 -32.52
CA ASP A 54 -15.84 18.68 -32.71
C ASP A 54 -16.47 19.11 -31.39
N MET A 55 -16.85 18.18 -30.51
CA MET A 55 -17.39 18.51 -29.18
C MET A 55 -16.40 19.33 -28.35
N PHE A 56 -15.13 18.90 -28.31
CA PHE A 56 -14.07 19.62 -27.61
C PHE A 56 -13.81 21.01 -28.18
N LYS A 57 -13.82 21.14 -29.51
CA LYS A 57 -13.71 22.43 -30.20
C LYS A 57 -14.88 23.35 -29.80
N VAL A 58 -16.11 22.83 -29.87
CA VAL A 58 -17.33 23.56 -29.50
C VAL A 58 -17.29 24.03 -28.05
N TYR A 59 -16.84 23.18 -27.11
CA TYR A 59 -16.67 23.59 -25.71
C TYR A 59 -15.70 24.78 -25.56
N GLY A 60 -14.52 24.71 -26.19
CA GLY A 60 -13.54 25.79 -26.13
C GLY A 60 -14.08 27.11 -26.74
N CYS A 61 -14.75 27.03 -27.89
CA CYS A 61 -15.37 28.18 -28.53
C CYS A 61 -16.53 28.76 -27.71
N ALA A 62 -17.39 27.90 -27.13
CA ALA A 62 -18.48 28.28 -26.24
C ALA A 62 -17.98 29.06 -25.02
N LEU A 63 -16.91 28.56 -24.40
CA LEU A 63 -16.28 29.19 -23.25
C LEU A 63 -15.67 30.54 -23.60
N SER A 64 -14.94 30.65 -24.72
CA SER A 64 -14.42 31.93 -25.19
C SER A 64 -15.54 32.93 -25.50
N CYS A 65 -16.65 32.46 -26.11
CA CYS A 65 -17.83 33.29 -26.35
C CYS A 65 -18.43 33.82 -25.04
N LEU A 66 -18.63 32.95 -24.04
CA LEU A 66 -19.17 33.32 -22.75
C LEU A 66 -18.28 34.33 -22.01
N ILE A 67 -16.96 34.15 -22.05
CA ILE A 67 -16.02 35.01 -21.34
C ILE A 67 -15.86 36.36 -22.04
N ASN A 68 -15.68 36.37 -23.36
CA ASN A 68 -15.22 37.55 -24.10
C ASN A 68 -16.32 38.26 -24.90
N HIS A 69 -17.36 37.56 -25.34
CA HIS A 69 -18.34 38.09 -26.28
C HIS A 69 -19.72 38.34 -25.65
N VAL A 70 -20.12 37.53 -24.68
CA VAL A 70 -21.40 37.71 -23.97
C VAL A 70 -21.34 38.95 -23.08
N MET A 71 -22.30 39.86 -23.25
CA MET A 71 -22.43 41.06 -22.42
C MET A 71 -23.05 40.72 -21.06
N ASN A 72 -24.26 40.16 -21.08
CA ASN A 72 -25.03 39.81 -19.89
C ASN A 72 -25.58 38.40 -20.04
N VAL A 73 -25.77 37.71 -18.91
CA VAL A 73 -26.40 36.39 -18.85
C VAL A 73 -27.76 36.49 -18.17
N HIS A 74 -28.68 35.60 -18.52
CA HIS A 74 -29.92 35.39 -17.78
C HIS A 74 -29.95 33.96 -17.22
N GLU A 75 -30.91 33.68 -16.32
CA GLU A 75 -31.08 32.35 -15.75
C GLU A 75 -31.45 31.34 -16.85
N ILE A 76 -30.66 30.27 -16.95
CA ILE A 76 -30.89 29.13 -17.83
C ILE A 76 -30.93 27.85 -17.00
N ASP A 77 -31.38 26.76 -17.62
CA ASP A 77 -31.24 25.43 -17.04
C ASP A 77 -29.75 25.04 -16.98
N LEU A 78 -29.19 24.97 -15.76
CA LEU A 78 -27.78 24.67 -15.57
C LEU A 78 -27.45 23.22 -15.91
N ASN A 79 -28.45 22.32 -15.97
CA ASN A 79 -28.25 20.92 -16.33
C ASN A 79 -27.52 20.75 -17.65
N VAL A 80 -27.78 21.63 -18.63
CA VAL A 80 -27.15 21.56 -19.95
C VAL A 80 -25.65 21.85 -19.85
N LEU A 81 -25.26 22.94 -19.17
CA LEU A 81 -23.85 23.27 -18.97
C LEU A 81 -23.14 22.22 -18.10
N PHE A 82 -23.82 21.77 -17.06
CA PHE A 82 -23.31 20.75 -16.15
C PHE A 82 -23.03 19.43 -16.90
N SER A 83 -23.98 18.95 -17.71
CA SER A 83 -23.83 17.69 -18.46
C SER A 83 -22.69 17.77 -19.48
N VAL A 84 -22.60 18.88 -20.21
CA VAL A 84 -21.51 19.12 -21.15
C VAL A 84 -20.16 19.15 -20.43
N GLU A 85 -20.08 19.83 -19.29
CA GLU A 85 -18.83 19.96 -18.54
C GLU A 85 -18.40 18.64 -17.89
N MET A 86 -19.33 17.89 -17.30
CA MET A 86 -19.09 16.54 -16.77
C MET A 86 -18.57 15.61 -17.86
N PHE A 87 -19.13 15.67 -19.07
CA PHE A 87 -18.65 14.91 -20.21
C PHE A 87 -17.20 15.26 -20.58
N ILE A 88 -16.90 16.55 -20.74
CA ILE A 88 -15.53 17.00 -21.06
C ILE A 88 -14.55 16.56 -19.97
N MET A 89 -14.93 16.73 -18.70
CA MET A 89 -14.13 16.29 -17.56
C MET A 89 -13.87 14.79 -17.57
N HIS A 90 -14.90 13.97 -17.78
CA HIS A 90 -14.75 12.52 -17.82
C HIS A 90 -13.79 12.07 -18.94
N LYS A 91 -13.82 12.75 -20.10
CA LYS A 91 -12.93 12.42 -21.24
C LYS A 91 -11.48 12.92 -21.07
N VAL A 92 -11.24 13.92 -20.22
CA VAL A 92 -9.88 14.47 -19.95
C VAL A 92 -9.33 14.11 -18.59
N ALA A 93 -10.14 13.53 -17.71
CA ALA A 93 -9.75 13.11 -16.38
C ALA A 93 -8.52 12.22 -16.49
N LYS A 94 -7.55 12.46 -15.61
CA LYS A 94 -6.52 11.45 -15.39
C LYS A 94 -7.21 10.19 -14.89
N ARG A 95 -6.65 9.04 -15.27
CA ARG A 95 -7.07 7.80 -14.64
C ARG A 95 -6.60 7.86 -13.19
N ASP A 96 -7.54 8.01 -12.28
CA ASP A 96 -7.25 7.98 -10.85
C ASP A 96 -6.79 6.57 -10.47
N ALA A 97 -5.75 6.49 -9.65
CA ALA A 97 -5.28 5.24 -9.10
C ALA A 97 -6.21 4.81 -7.95
N ALA A 98 -7.46 4.47 -8.27
CA ALA A 98 -8.50 4.18 -7.28
C ALA A 98 -8.13 3.02 -6.35
N ASP A 99 -7.38 2.04 -6.87
CA ASP A 99 -6.92 0.88 -6.11
C ASP A 99 -5.59 0.33 -6.65
N VAL A 100 -4.99 -0.58 -5.87
CA VAL A 100 -3.73 -1.22 -6.21
C VAL A 100 -3.84 -2.07 -7.48
N LEU A 101 -4.96 -2.74 -7.72
CA LEU A 101 -5.19 -3.54 -8.92
C LEU A 101 -5.08 -2.68 -10.18
N THR A 102 -5.65 -1.47 -10.14
CA THR A 102 -5.65 -0.50 -11.23
C THR A 102 -4.23 -0.03 -11.54
N VAL A 103 -3.41 0.23 -10.51
CA VAL A 103 -2.00 0.62 -10.69
C VAL A 103 -1.15 -0.53 -11.22
N LEU A 104 -1.41 -1.76 -10.78
CA LEU A 104 -0.66 -2.94 -11.23
C LEU A 104 -1.05 -3.37 -12.65
N ALA A 105 -2.33 -3.28 -13.00
CA ALA A 105 -2.85 -3.52 -14.33
C ALA A 105 -2.48 -2.40 -15.33
N TYR A 106 -1.85 -1.33 -14.85
CA TYR A 106 -1.43 -0.20 -15.69
C TYR A 106 -0.48 -0.66 -16.79
N ARG A 107 -1.04 -0.76 -18.00
CA ARG A 107 -0.31 -0.77 -19.26
C ARG A 107 -0.73 0.50 -19.97
N LYS A 108 0.23 1.28 -20.45
CA LYS A 108 -0.05 2.48 -21.25
C LYS A 108 -0.90 2.06 -22.44
N SER A 109 -2.21 2.21 -22.32
CA SER A 109 -3.18 1.62 -23.25
C SER A 109 -3.38 2.55 -24.44
N MET A 110 -3.88 2.02 -25.55
CA MET A 110 -4.30 2.84 -26.71
C MET A 110 -5.29 3.94 -26.29
N ASN A 111 -6.14 3.68 -25.30
CA ASN A 111 -7.10 4.64 -24.76
C ASN A 111 -6.42 5.84 -24.09
N GLU A 112 -5.31 5.65 -23.37
CA GLU A 112 -4.58 6.76 -22.75
C GLU A 112 -3.89 7.64 -23.80
N MET A 113 -3.31 7.01 -24.83
CA MET A 113 -2.75 7.76 -25.96
C MET A 113 -3.84 8.59 -26.65
N TYR A 114 -5.07 8.06 -26.75
CA TYR A 114 -6.21 8.77 -27.32
C TYR A 114 -6.71 9.92 -26.42
N SER A 115 -6.85 9.72 -25.11
CA SER A 115 -7.18 10.80 -24.16
C SER A 115 -6.12 11.92 -24.17
N GLU A 116 -4.84 11.57 -24.32
CA GLU A 116 -3.76 12.54 -24.48
C GLU A 116 -3.90 13.35 -25.78
N ILE A 117 -4.34 12.73 -26.89
CA ILE A 117 -4.65 13.42 -28.15
C ILE A 117 -5.80 14.42 -27.98
N LEU A 118 -6.93 14.00 -27.38
CA LEU A 118 -8.09 14.88 -27.13
C LEU A 118 -7.71 16.08 -26.26
N LYS A 119 -6.92 15.84 -25.21
CA LYS A 119 -6.36 16.89 -24.35
C LYS A 119 -5.48 17.87 -25.12
N ASN A 120 -4.56 17.37 -25.95
CA ASN A 120 -3.70 18.20 -26.78
C ASN A 120 -4.49 19.07 -27.77
N GLN A 121 -5.61 18.55 -28.27
CA GLN A 121 -6.50 19.29 -29.14
C GLN A 121 -7.29 20.38 -28.40
N LEU A 122 -7.73 20.12 -27.17
CA LEU A 122 -8.30 21.15 -26.31
C LEU A 122 -7.30 22.28 -26.09
N ILE A 123 -6.04 21.95 -25.76
CA ILE A 123 -4.96 22.93 -25.63
C ILE A 123 -4.79 23.76 -26.91
N ALA A 124 -4.80 23.12 -28.09
CA ALA A 124 -4.69 23.81 -29.37
C ALA A 124 -5.86 24.80 -29.58
N THR A 125 -7.09 24.35 -29.37
CA THR A 125 -8.30 25.18 -29.48
C THR A 125 -8.25 26.36 -28.51
N PHE A 126 -7.82 26.14 -27.27
CA PHE A 126 -7.67 27.20 -26.29
C PHE A 126 -6.59 28.19 -26.69
N LYS A 127 -5.43 27.74 -27.18
CA LYS A 127 -4.37 28.63 -27.67
C LYS A 127 -4.78 29.47 -28.88
N GLU A 128 -5.67 28.95 -29.73
CA GLU A 128 -6.21 29.67 -30.89
C GLU A 128 -7.25 30.72 -30.48
N ASN A 129 -8.12 30.40 -29.51
CA ASN A 129 -9.29 31.22 -29.17
C ASN A 129 -9.13 32.10 -27.92
N PHE A 130 -8.03 31.96 -27.18
CA PHE A 130 -7.71 32.77 -26.01
C PHE A 130 -6.39 33.54 -26.22
N VAL A 131 -6.33 34.78 -25.73
CA VAL A 131 -5.16 35.67 -25.88
C VAL A 131 -3.93 35.14 -25.12
N ASP A 132 -4.13 34.28 -24.13
CA ASP A 132 -3.05 33.73 -23.32
C ASP A 132 -2.36 32.53 -24.01
N LYS A 133 -1.19 32.77 -24.58
CA LYS A 133 -0.40 31.76 -25.30
C LYS A 133 0.27 30.72 -24.39
N LYS A 134 0.17 30.87 -23.06
CA LYS A 134 0.82 30.01 -22.07
C LYS A 134 -0.09 28.95 -21.45
N ILE A 135 -1.23 28.65 -22.06
CA ILE A 135 -2.12 27.59 -21.58
C ILE A 135 -1.40 26.24 -21.70
N LYS A 136 -1.05 25.67 -20.54
CA LYS A 136 -0.75 24.25 -20.35
C LYS A 136 -1.99 23.65 -19.70
N ILE A 137 -2.46 22.52 -20.23
CA ILE A 137 -3.52 21.73 -19.62
C ILE A 137 -2.90 20.36 -19.36
N ASN A 138 -2.68 20.01 -18.10
CA ASN A 138 -2.03 18.80 -17.62
C ASN A 138 -3.04 17.94 -16.83
N CYS A 139 -4.08 18.54 -16.26
CA CYS A 139 -5.23 17.91 -15.61
C CYS A 139 -6.52 18.71 -15.89
N GLU A 140 -7.66 18.12 -15.58
CA GLU A 140 -9.01 18.69 -15.75
C GLU A 140 -9.21 20.04 -15.07
N HIS A 141 -8.51 20.28 -13.95
CA HIS A 141 -8.51 21.53 -13.18
C HIS A 141 -7.92 22.72 -13.96
N GLU A 142 -7.05 22.46 -14.94
CA GLU A 142 -6.39 23.50 -15.76
C GLU A 142 -7.25 23.93 -16.95
N ILE A 143 -8.32 23.19 -17.28
CA ILE A 143 -9.35 23.61 -18.24
C ILE A 143 -10.19 24.68 -17.58
N GLU A 144 -10.61 25.74 -18.26
CA GLU A 144 -11.52 26.71 -17.61
C GLU A 144 -12.97 26.19 -17.58
N SER A 145 -13.69 26.45 -16.48
CA SER A 145 -15.03 25.90 -16.21
C SER A 145 -16.13 26.79 -16.79
N ILE A 146 -16.94 26.26 -17.72
CA ILE A 146 -18.06 27.03 -18.29
C ILE A 146 -19.16 27.28 -17.26
N THR A 147 -19.44 26.29 -16.40
CA THR A 147 -20.43 26.39 -15.32
C THR A 147 -20.02 27.46 -14.30
N TYR A 148 -18.75 27.47 -13.88
CA TYR A 148 -18.25 28.51 -12.97
C TYR A 148 -18.26 29.90 -13.60
N ARG A 149 -17.87 30.03 -14.87
CA ARG A 149 -17.88 31.32 -15.59
C ARG A 149 -19.28 31.87 -15.77
N TYR A 150 -20.24 30.99 -16.07
CA TYR A 150 -21.66 31.36 -16.11
C TYR A 150 -22.14 31.86 -14.74
N TYR A 151 -21.86 31.12 -13.66
CA TYR A 151 -22.16 31.55 -12.29
C TYR A 151 -21.55 32.92 -11.96
N ARG A 152 -20.28 33.16 -12.33
CA ARG A 152 -19.61 34.44 -12.07
C ARG A 152 -20.35 35.62 -12.72
N ARG A 153 -20.85 35.45 -13.95
CA ARG A 153 -21.63 36.48 -14.64
C ARG A 153 -23.01 36.71 -13.98
N LEU A 154 -23.65 35.65 -13.45
CA LEU A 154 -24.87 35.79 -12.65
C LEU A 154 -24.60 36.53 -11.32
N ASP A 155 -23.55 36.16 -10.59
CA ASP A 155 -23.11 36.80 -9.33
C ASP A 155 -22.83 38.30 -9.55
N GLU A 156 -22.13 38.64 -10.64
CA GLU A 156 -21.87 40.04 -11.04
C GLU A 156 -23.14 40.81 -11.42
N SER A 157 -24.16 40.10 -11.89
CA SER A 157 -25.49 40.67 -12.19
C SER A 157 -26.43 40.69 -10.97
N GLY A 158 -25.98 40.21 -9.80
CA GLY A 158 -26.76 40.14 -8.57
C GLY A 158 -27.83 39.02 -8.55
N ILE A 159 -27.74 38.05 -9.46
CA ILE A 159 -28.67 36.91 -9.56
C ILE A 159 -28.10 35.75 -8.74
N THR A 160 -28.88 35.24 -7.79
CA THR A 160 -28.52 34.06 -6.99
C THR A 160 -28.99 32.78 -7.64
N LEU A 161 -28.14 31.75 -7.61
CA LEU A 161 -28.52 30.42 -8.11
C LEU A 161 -29.62 29.77 -7.27
N SER A 162 -30.46 28.99 -7.94
CA SER A 162 -31.30 28.00 -7.28
C SER A 162 -30.45 27.01 -6.49
N LYS A 163 -31.04 26.37 -5.48
CA LYS A 163 -30.34 25.40 -4.63
C LYS A 163 -29.77 24.21 -5.45
N ASN A 164 -30.54 23.71 -6.41
CA ASN A 164 -30.12 22.64 -7.31
C ASN A 164 -28.92 23.06 -8.17
N HIS A 165 -28.98 24.26 -8.75
CA HIS A 165 -27.89 24.81 -9.56
C HIS A 165 -26.63 25.07 -8.72
N LEU A 166 -26.79 25.47 -7.45
CA LEU A 166 -25.67 25.59 -6.53
C LEU A 166 -25.02 24.23 -6.27
N GLU A 167 -25.79 23.17 -5.97
CA GLU A 167 -25.23 21.83 -5.78
C GLU A 167 -24.45 21.35 -7.00
N MET A 168 -24.99 21.52 -8.21
CA MET A 168 -24.31 21.20 -9.47
C MET A 168 -22.98 21.95 -9.63
N LEU A 169 -22.97 23.26 -9.37
CA LEU A 169 -21.74 24.05 -9.41
C LEU A 169 -20.71 23.54 -8.40
N MET A 170 -21.14 23.20 -7.17
CA MET A 170 -20.24 22.70 -6.13
C MET A 170 -19.70 21.31 -6.48
N VAL A 171 -20.50 20.45 -7.11
CA VAL A 171 -20.06 19.14 -7.63
C VAL A 171 -19.00 19.33 -8.73
N ILE A 172 -19.20 20.24 -9.69
CA ILE A 172 -18.20 20.55 -10.72
C ILE A 172 -16.90 21.01 -10.08
N LEU A 173 -16.95 22.00 -9.19
CA LEU A 173 -15.74 22.53 -8.54
C LEU A 173 -15.04 21.48 -7.68
N PHE A 174 -15.80 20.56 -7.05
CA PHE A 174 -15.27 19.43 -6.30
C PHE A 174 -14.57 18.40 -7.19
N ARG A 175 -15.24 17.93 -8.25
CA ARG A 175 -14.69 16.96 -9.21
C ARG A 175 -13.48 17.51 -9.96
N ARG A 176 -13.40 18.84 -10.11
CA ARG A 176 -12.25 19.57 -10.65
C ARG A 176 -11.28 20.00 -9.56
N ASN A 177 -11.38 19.48 -8.33
CA ASN A 177 -10.64 19.86 -7.12
C ASN A 177 -10.12 21.33 -7.10
N GLU A 178 -11.02 22.26 -7.43
CA GLU A 178 -10.79 23.71 -7.49
C GLU A 178 -11.06 24.36 -6.12
N SER A 179 -10.31 23.93 -5.11
CA SER A 179 -10.53 24.27 -3.68
C SER A 179 -10.77 25.77 -3.44
N ILE A 180 -9.94 26.64 -4.03
CA ILE A 180 -10.02 28.10 -3.86
C ILE A 180 -11.36 28.65 -4.36
N ARG A 181 -11.79 28.23 -5.56
CA ARG A 181 -13.05 28.69 -6.17
C ARG A 181 -14.24 28.07 -5.46
N PHE A 182 -14.14 26.80 -5.09
CA PHE A 182 -15.14 26.10 -4.28
C PHE A 182 -15.41 26.85 -2.98
N PHE A 183 -14.39 27.13 -2.17
CA PHE A 183 -14.56 27.81 -0.89
C PHE A 183 -14.99 29.28 -1.02
N LYS A 184 -14.68 29.93 -2.15
CA LYS A 184 -15.20 31.28 -2.46
C LYS A 184 -16.72 31.26 -2.70
N VAL A 185 -17.24 30.26 -3.40
CA VAL A 185 -18.69 30.08 -3.61
C VAL A 185 -19.37 29.63 -2.33
N PHE A 186 -18.77 28.65 -1.63
CA PHE A 186 -19.25 28.10 -0.37
C PHE A 186 -19.51 29.20 0.68
N LYS A 187 -18.52 30.07 0.93
CA LYS A 187 -18.62 31.15 1.93
C LYS A 187 -19.67 32.22 1.62
N LYS A 188 -20.02 32.39 0.34
CA LYS A 188 -21.05 33.35 -0.10
C LYS A 188 -22.46 32.77 -0.04
N SER A 189 -22.60 31.46 0.08
CA SER A 189 -23.87 30.76 -0.11
C SER A 189 -24.65 30.68 1.19
N ASN A 190 -25.91 31.12 1.16
CA ASN A 190 -26.80 31.08 2.33
C ASN A 190 -27.58 29.76 2.45
N SER A 191 -27.46 28.86 1.47
CA SER A 191 -28.31 27.66 1.30
C SER A 191 -27.49 26.36 1.27
N ILE A 192 -26.56 26.21 2.22
CA ILE A 192 -25.66 25.05 2.28
C ILE A 192 -26.45 23.78 2.61
N THR A 193 -26.31 22.76 1.76
CA THR A 193 -26.90 21.44 1.93
C THR A 193 -25.93 20.48 2.60
N HIS A 194 -26.45 19.34 3.06
CA HIS A 194 -25.62 18.27 3.61
C HIS A 194 -24.58 17.78 2.59
N LEU A 195 -24.98 17.66 1.33
CA LEU A 195 -24.08 17.31 0.23
C LEU A 195 -22.93 18.33 0.11
N ILE A 196 -23.26 19.62 -0.03
CA ILE A 196 -22.24 20.67 -0.21
C ILE A 196 -21.29 20.71 0.98
N PHE A 197 -21.80 20.54 2.20
CA PHE A 197 -20.98 20.50 3.40
C PHE A 197 -20.02 19.30 3.41
N ASN A 198 -20.50 18.11 3.06
CA ASN A 198 -19.63 16.93 3.00
C ASN A 198 -18.56 17.07 1.90
N LEU A 199 -18.92 17.61 0.73
CA LEU A 199 -17.94 17.93 -0.32
C LEU A 199 -16.90 18.95 0.17
N ALA A 200 -17.32 19.94 0.97
CA ALA A 200 -16.42 20.92 1.57
C ALA A 200 -15.46 20.28 2.58
N LEU A 201 -15.95 19.33 3.38
CA LEU A 201 -15.10 18.56 4.29
C LEU A 201 -14.06 17.76 3.51
N LEU A 202 -14.48 17.00 2.50
CA LEU A 202 -13.57 16.20 1.66
C LEU A 202 -12.50 17.08 1.00
N LEU A 203 -12.87 18.21 0.38
CA LEU A 203 -11.90 19.15 -0.18
C LEU A 203 -10.97 19.75 0.87
N SER A 204 -11.46 20.03 2.08
CA SER A 204 -10.61 20.61 3.13
C SER A 204 -9.51 19.65 3.61
N MET A 205 -9.70 18.34 3.43
CA MET A 205 -8.72 17.32 3.81
C MET A 205 -7.53 17.25 2.83
N GLY A 206 -7.71 17.70 1.59
CA GLY A 206 -6.63 17.73 0.60
C GLY A 206 -5.56 18.78 0.93
N SER A 207 -4.31 18.50 0.54
CA SER A 207 -3.15 19.35 0.86
C SER A 207 -3.28 20.80 0.37
N ASP A 208 -4.02 21.01 -0.70
CA ASP A 208 -4.06 22.28 -1.45
C ASP A 208 -5.28 23.15 -1.09
N SER A 209 -6.05 22.76 -0.07
CA SER A 209 -7.32 23.41 0.25
C SER A 209 -7.17 24.81 0.85
N GLY A 210 -6.09 25.05 1.59
CA GLY A 210 -5.89 26.24 2.40
C GLY A 210 -6.94 26.46 3.49
N VAL A 211 -7.84 25.49 3.71
CA VAL A 211 -8.95 25.55 4.67
C VAL A 211 -8.84 24.39 5.64
N SER A 212 -8.86 24.70 6.93
CA SER A 212 -8.81 23.66 7.98
C SER A 212 -10.14 22.94 8.10
N THR A 213 -10.13 21.60 7.98
CA THR A 213 -11.28 20.74 8.26
C THR A 213 -11.84 20.97 9.66
N THR A 214 -10.98 21.09 10.67
CA THR A 214 -11.42 21.28 12.07
C THR A 214 -12.07 22.66 12.27
N ALA A 215 -11.59 23.69 11.59
CA ALA A 215 -12.23 25.00 11.61
C ALA A 215 -13.63 24.93 10.96
N LEU A 216 -13.73 24.25 9.82
CA LEU A 216 -15.00 24.10 9.10
C LEU A 216 -16.05 23.35 9.94
N ILE A 217 -15.67 22.27 10.63
CA ILE A 217 -16.58 21.54 11.54
C ILE A 217 -17.08 22.45 12.67
N ASN A 218 -16.18 23.25 13.26
CA ASN A 218 -16.54 24.15 14.35
C ASN A 218 -17.47 25.29 13.89
N ASP A 219 -17.20 25.88 12.72
CA ASP A 219 -18.01 26.96 12.13
C ASP A 219 -19.46 26.51 11.85
N PHE A 220 -19.66 25.22 11.58
CA PHE A 220 -20.96 24.63 11.26
C PHE A 220 -21.54 23.76 12.39
N LYS A 221 -20.97 23.82 13.60
CA LYS A 221 -21.45 23.05 14.74
C LYS A 221 -22.88 23.46 15.11
N GLY A 222 -23.81 22.51 15.06
CA GLY A 222 -25.23 22.75 15.34
C GLY A 222 -25.99 23.44 14.20
N HIS A 223 -25.38 23.57 13.02
CA HIS A 223 -26.04 24.12 11.84
C HIS A 223 -27.07 23.12 11.28
N GLY A 224 -28.27 23.59 10.97
CA GLY A 224 -29.29 22.79 10.29
C GLY A 224 -29.05 22.77 8.79
N PHE A 225 -28.61 21.64 8.24
CA PHE A 225 -28.42 21.51 6.80
C PHE A 225 -29.73 21.20 6.08
N ALA A 226 -29.95 21.87 4.95
CA ALA A 226 -31.09 21.53 4.10
C ALA A 226 -30.84 20.21 3.36
N LYS A 227 -31.91 19.44 3.11
CA LYS A 227 -31.84 18.19 2.32
C LYS A 227 -31.28 18.47 0.93
N SER A 228 -30.48 17.57 0.38
CA SER A 228 -29.99 17.70 -1.00
C SER A 228 -31.15 17.73 -2.01
N THR A 229 -30.95 18.48 -3.08
CA THR A 229 -31.90 18.59 -4.20
C THR A 229 -31.58 17.64 -5.36
N LEU A 230 -30.33 17.17 -5.45
CA LEU A 230 -29.97 16.11 -6.38
C LEU A 230 -30.65 14.78 -5.99
N THR A 231 -31.11 14.04 -7.00
CA THR A 231 -31.62 12.68 -6.81
C THR A 231 -30.47 11.70 -6.57
N LYS A 232 -30.77 10.52 -5.99
CA LYS A 232 -29.76 9.46 -5.82
C LYS A 232 -29.15 9.04 -7.16
N ASP A 233 -29.97 8.94 -8.20
CA ASP A 233 -29.50 8.55 -9.54
C ASP A 233 -28.51 9.58 -10.08
N GLN A 234 -28.79 10.88 -9.90
CA GLN A 234 -27.85 11.95 -10.26
C GLN A 234 -26.58 11.94 -9.40
N MET A 235 -26.69 11.68 -8.10
CA MET A 235 -25.50 11.57 -7.25
C MET A 235 -24.64 10.38 -7.67
N HIS A 236 -25.24 9.23 -7.96
CA HIS A 236 -24.51 8.09 -8.50
C HIS A 236 -23.84 8.48 -9.82
N GLU A 237 -24.56 9.03 -10.78
CA GLU A 237 -24.00 9.45 -12.06
C GLU A 237 -22.80 10.42 -11.92
N TYR A 238 -22.84 11.35 -10.97
CA TYR A 238 -21.83 12.43 -10.89
C TYR A 238 -20.72 12.20 -9.86
N LEU A 239 -20.99 11.37 -8.86
CA LEU A 239 -20.16 11.20 -7.66
C LEU A 239 -19.99 9.72 -7.30
N GLU A 240 -20.14 8.78 -8.25
CA GLU A 240 -20.13 7.30 -8.04
C GLU A 240 -19.35 6.84 -6.80
N GLU A 241 -18.06 7.15 -6.76
CA GLU A 241 -17.09 6.75 -5.72
C GLU A 241 -17.33 7.39 -4.34
N TYR A 242 -18.03 8.52 -4.31
CA TYR A 242 -18.32 9.30 -3.12
C TYR A 242 -19.73 9.09 -2.58
N VAL A 243 -20.67 8.49 -3.32
CA VAL A 243 -22.08 8.39 -2.84
C VAL A 243 -22.15 7.65 -1.52
N GLU A 244 -21.49 6.50 -1.40
CA GLU A 244 -21.47 5.73 -0.14
C GLU A 244 -20.82 6.51 1.00
N ILE A 245 -19.75 7.23 0.69
CA ILE A 245 -19.06 8.12 1.64
C ILE A 245 -19.99 9.23 2.12
N LEU A 246 -20.73 9.85 1.19
CA LEU A 246 -21.62 10.98 1.44
C LEU A 246 -22.91 10.58 2.16
N GLU A 247 -23.36 9.34 1.99
CA GLU A 247 -24.57 8.78 2.60
C GLU A 247 -24.34 7.99 3.90
N SER A 248 -23.09 7.80 4.33
CA SER A 248 -22.79 6.98 5.51
C SER A 248 -23.42 7.56 6.78
N ASN A 249 -24.05 6.69 7.59
CA ASN A 249 -24.71 7.06 8.87
C ASN A 249 -23.75 7.00 10.07
N ILE A 250 -22.46 7.23 9.84
CA ILE A 250 -21.41 7.21 10.87
C ILE A 250 -21.41 8.56 11.60
N GLU A 251 -21.03 8.60 12.89
CA GLU A 251 -20.85 9.88 13.57
C GLU A 251 -19.80 10.74 12.86
N LEU A 252 -20.01 12.06 12.82
CA LEU A 252 -19.19 12.98 12.02
C LEU A 252 -17.70 12.86 12.33
N ASP A 253 -17.31 12.73 13.60
CA ASP A 253 -15.91 12.63 13.99
C ASP A 253 -15.28 11.31 13.50
N GLU A 254 -15.99 10.19 13.64
CA GLU A 254 -15.56 8.89 13.11
C GLU A 254 -15.49 8.91 11.58
N TRP A 255 -16.47 9.54 10.93
CA TRP A 255 -16.50 9.72 9.48
C TRP A 255 -15.31 10.54 8.98
N VAL A 256 -15.03 11.69 9.60
CA VAL A 256 -13.89 12.54 9.24
C VAL A 256 -12.58 11.78 9.40
N CYS A 257 -12.38 11.06 10.51
CA CYS A 257 -11.19 10.24 10.72
C CYS A 257 -11.05 9.11 9.68
N ALA A 258 -12.15 8.50 9.25
CA ALA A 258 -12.13 7.49 8.20
C ALA A 258 -11.76 8.12 6.84
N GLN A 259 -12.39 9.24 6.47
CA GLN A 259 -12.12 9.88 5.18
C GLN A 259 -10.72 10.48 5.08
N GLN A 260 -10.15 11.00 6.17
CA GLN A 260 -8.75 11.44 6.19
C GLN A 260 -7.78 10.31 5.85
N LYS A 261 -8.05 9.08 6.32
CA LYS A 261 -7.24 7.92 5.97
C LYS A 261 -7.41 7.53 4.50
N ASN A 262 -8.63 7.58 3.99
CA ASN A 262 -8.94 7.27 2.60
C ASN A 262 -8.28 8.27 1.63
N VAL A 263 -8.38 9.58 1.90
CA VAL A 263 -7.74 10.63 1.11
C VAL A 263 -6.23 10.43 1.10
N TYR A 264 -5.62 10.23 2.27
CA TYR A 264 -4.18 9.96 2.37
C TYR A 264 -3.75 8.72 1.56
N TRP A 265 -4.53 7.66 1.62
CA TRP A 265 -4.27 6.44 0.84
C TRP A 265 -4.36 6.69 -0.66
N SER A 266 -5.41 7.37 -1.13
CA SER A 266 -5.59 7.75 -2.53
C SER A 266 -4.42 8.57 -3.06
N GLU A 267 -3.99 9.60 -2.30
CA GLU A 267 -2.83 10.43 -2.67
C GLU A 267 -1.56 9.57 -2.80
N CYS A 268 -1.38 8.58 -1.93
CA CYS A 268 -0.25 7.68 -2.00
C CYS A 268 -0.31 6.77 -3.24
N LEU A 269 -1.49 6.28 -3.61
CA LEU A 269 -1.69 5.49 -4.83
C LEU A 269 -1.39 6.31 -6.08
N ASP A 270 -1.83 7.58 -6.14
CA ASP A 270 -1.55 8.46 -7.28
C ASP A 270 -0.05 8.75 -7.42
N VAL A 271 0.63 9.04 -6.30
CA VAL A 271 2.09 9.23 -6.28
C VAL A 271 2.81 7.95 -6.71
N TRP A 272 2.36 6.80 -6.21
CA TRP A 272 2.93 5.51 -6.59
C TRP A 272 2.73 5.25 -8.09
N ALA A 273 1.52 5.38 -8.62
CA ALA A 273 1.19 5.19 -10.02
C ALA A 273 2.00 6.09 -10.95
N ALA A 274 2.15 7.37 -10.60
CA ALA A 274 2.90 8.34 -11.39
C ALA A 274 4.39 8.00 -11.51
N ASN A 275 4.98 7.40 -10.47
CA ASN A 275 6.43 7.16 -10.40
C ASN A 275 6.82 5.70 -10.68
N ARG A 276 5.88 4.76 -10.54
CA ARG A 276 6.14 3.31 -10.67
C ARG A 276 6.73 2.93 -12.03
N MET A 277 6.32 3.58 -13.12
CA MET A 277 6.83 3.28 -14.47
C MET A 277 8.32 3.60 -14.66
N HIS A 278 8.91 4.45 -13.81
CA HIS A 278 10.32 4.80 -13.89
C HIS A 278 11.21 3.83 -13.10
N GLU A 279 10.78 3.43 -11.90
CA GLU A 279 11.54 2.55 -11.01
C GLU A 279 10.63 1.57 -10.25
N ILE A 280 10.07 0.60 -10.98
CA ILE A 280 9.08 -0.36 -10.46
C ILE A 280 9.50 -0.96 -9.12
N SER A 281 10.71 -1.55 -9.05
CA SER A 281 11.17 -2.25 -7.84
C SER A 281 11.36 -1.34 -6.63
N ALA A 282 11.76 -0.08 -6.82
CA ALA A 282 11.96 0.85 -5.70
C ALA A 282 10.61 1.35 -5.21
N MET A 283 9.73 1.72 -6.14
CA MET A 283 8.39 2.24 -5.87
C MET A 283 7.49 1.21 -5.20
N ASP A 284 7.50 -0.04 -5.67
CA ASP A 284 6.72 -1.13 -5.07
C ASP A 284 7.21 -1.45 -3.66
N ASN A 285 8.53 -1.37 -3.43
CA ASN A 285 9.12 -1.54 -2.11
C ASN A 285 8.69 -0.45 -1.12
N SER A 286 8.60 0.81 -1.56
CA SER A 286 8.06 1.89 -0.75
C SER A 286 6.57 1.70 -0.51
N MET A 287 5.83 1.21 -1.50
CA MET A 287 4.40 0.95 -1.39
C MET A 287 4.10 -0.18 -0.40
N LEU A 288 4.90 -1.24 -0.39
CA LEU A 288 4.80 -2.32 0.60
C LEU A 288 4.96 -1.81 2.05
N GLU A 289 5.93 -0.94 2.30
CA GLU A 289 6.11 -0.32 3.62
C GLU A 289 4.90 0.54 4.02
N LEU A 290 4.34 1.26 3.05
CA LEU A 290 3.15 2.05 3.26
C LEU A 290 1.93 1.17 3.55
N CYS A 291 1.75 0.04 2.85
CA CYS A 291 0.71 -0.95 3.13
C CYS A 291 0.77 -1.43 4.59
N VAL A 292 1.97 -1.67 5.12
CA VAL A 292 2.15 -2.04 6.54
C VAL A 292 1.70 -0.91 7.47
N LYS A 293 2.13 0.32 7.19
CA LYS A 293 1.82 1.51 8.01
C LYS A 293 0.32 1.86 8.00
N THR A 294 -0.32 1.71 6.85
CA THR A 294 -1.74 2.06 6.61
C THR A 294 -2.70 0.89 6.81
N LYS A 295 -2.16 -0.32 7.07
CA LYS A 295 -2.90 -1.58 7.28
C LYS A 295 -3.61 -2.13 6.04
N HIS A 296 -3.14 -1.74 4.86
CA HIS A 296 -3.59 -2.26 3.56
C HIS A 296 -2.81 -3.55 3.21
N TYR A 297 -2.98 -4.60 4.01
CA TYR A 297 -2.16 -5.81 3.92
C TYR A 297 -2.41 -6.63 2.66
N GLU A 298 -3.67 -6.84 2.27
CA GLU A 298 -3.99 -7.60 1.05
C GLU A 298 -3.50 -6.88 -0.21
N ASP A 299 -3.61 -5.56 -0.24
CA ASP A 299 -3.02 -4.72 -1.29
C ASP A 299 -1.51 -4.91 -1.39
N GLY A 300 -0.80 -4.92 -0.27
CA GLY A 300 0.64 -5.19 -0.27
C GLY A 300 1.00 -6.61 -0.70
N TRP A 301 0.18 -7.60 -0.34
CA TRP A 301 0.36 -8.97 -0.84
C TRP A 301 0.23 -9.05 -2.37
N LEU A 302 -0.78 -8.37 -2.92
CA LEU A 302 -1.02 -8.30 -4.36
C LEU A 302 0.14 -7.64 -5.12
N ILE A 303 0.74 -6.58 -4.56
CA ILE A 303 1.94 -5.93 -5.12
C ILE A 303 3.08 -6.93 -5.26
N TYR A 304 3.29 -7.75 -4.23
CA TYR A 304 4.30 -8.80 -4.22
C TYR A 304 4.01 -9.89 -5.27
N GLU A 305 2.78 -10.44 -5.31
CA GLU A 305 2.42 -11.50 -6.27
C GLU A 305 2.62 -11.07 -7.73
N THR A 306 2.47 -9.78 -8.02
CA THR A 306 2.59 -9.24 -9.37
C THR A 306 4.06 -9.08 -9.82
N HIS A 307 5.02 -9.07 -8.89
CA HIS A 307 6.45 -8.92 -9.20
C HIS A 307 7.25 -10.19 -8.90
N SER A 308 7.73 -10.82 -9.97
CA SER A 308 8.57 -12.02 -9.91
C SER A 308 10.00 -11.78 -9.40
N ASN A 309 10.36 -10.57 -8.96
CA ASN A 309 11.72 -10.27 -8.53
C ASN A 309 11.86 -10.52 -7.02
N THR A 310 12.08 -11.79 -6.72
CA THR A 310 12.16 -12.35 -5.38
C THR A 310 13.56 -12.24 -4.78
N ASN A 311 14.09 -11.02 -4.65
CA ASN A 311 15.27 -10.82 -3.82
C ASN A 311 14.84 -10.94 -2.34
N VAL A 312 15.70 -11.56 -1.52
CA VAL A 312 15.61 -11.69 -0.05
C VAL A 312 15.14 -10.41 0.63
N ILE A 313 15.59 -9.22 0.19
CA ILE A 313 15.15 -7.93 0.75
C ILE A 313 13.63 -7.74 0.58
N ASN A 314 13.11 -7.99 -0.62
CA ASN A 314 11.68 -7.88 -0.91
C ASN A 314 10.91 -8.92 -0.10
N THR A 315 11.38 -10.17 -0.08
CA THR A 315 10.76 -11.25 0.69
C THR A 315 10.71 -10.92 2.18
N THR A 316 11.77 -10.31 2.72
CA THR A 316 11.82 -9.85 4.12
C THR A 316 10.69 -8.85 4.37
N LYS A 317 10.55 -7.81 3.54
CA LYS A 317 9.48 -6.81 3.70
C LYS A 317 8.08 -7.43 3.63
N VAL A 318 7.86 -8.41 2.76
CA VAL A 318 6.57 -9.09 2.64
C VAL A 318 6.31 -9.99 3.86
N CYS A 319 7.34 -10.63 4.41
CA CYS A 319 7.21 -11.34 5.69
C CYS A 319 6.85 -10.38 6.83
N VAL A 320 7.48 -9.20 6.89
CA VAL A 320 7.10 -8.13 7.84
C VAL A 320 5.63 -7.75 7.69
N LEU A 321 5.16 -7.61 6.45
CA LEU A 321 3.77 -7.32 6.15
C LEU A 321 2.86 -8.42 6.68
N CYS A 322 3.16 -9.68 6.38
CA CYS A 322 2.34 -10.81 6.83
C CYS A 322 2.30 -10.95 8.36
N ILE A 323 3.43 -10.73 9.05
CA ILE A 323 3.48 -10.76 10.52
C ILE A 323 2.65 -9.62 11.12
N SER A 324 2.73 -8.42 10.52
CA SER A 324 1.94 -7.26 10.94
C SER A 324 0.44 -7.51 10.72
N ALA A 325 0.08 -8.10 9.58
CA ALA A 325 -1.29 -8.46 9.25
C ALA A 325 -1.85 -9.53 10.20
N LEU A 326 -1.05 -10.57 10.53
CA LEU A 326 -1.42 -11.58 11.51
C LEU A 326 -1.73 -10.96 12.88
N ARG A 327 -0.87 -10.03 13.34
CA ARG A 327 -1.05 -9.33 14.62
C ARG A 327 -2.33 -8.50 14.65
N ASP A 328 -2.61 -7.77 13.58
CA ASP A 328 -3.68 -6.78 13.53
C ASP A 328 -5.04 -7.39 13.16
N THR A 329 -5.08 -8.48 12.39
CA THR A 329 -6.33 -9.11 11.90
C THR A 329 -6.65 -10.46 12.53
N SER A 330 -5.69 -11.11 13.19
CA SER A 330 -5.81 -12.49 13.70
C SER A 330 -6.03 -13.56 12.62
N ASP A 331 -5.88 -13.23 11.35
CA ASP A 331 -6.11 -14.16 10.24
C ASP A 331 -4.90 -15.09 10.04
N ARG A 332 -5.16 -16.41 10.15
CA ARG A 332 -4.12 -17.44 10.03
C ARG A 332 -3.62 -17.63 8.61
N ARG A 333 -4.32 -17.16 7.57
CA ARG A 333 -3.86 -17.23 6.17
C ARG A 333 -2.50 -16.55 5.98
N TRP A 334 -2.18 -15.55 6.81
CA TRP A 334 -0.87 -14.89 6.79
C TRP A 334 0.28 -15.82 7.22
N ILE A 335 0.03 -16.83 8.06
CA ILE A 335 1.04 -17.83 8.44
C ILE A 335 1.42 -18.68 7.23
N ASP A 336 0.41 -19.12 6.45
CA ASP A 336 0.64 -19.89 5.23
C ASP A 336 1.42 -19.09 4.19
N LYS A 337 1.09 -17.80 4.04
CA LYS A 337 1.84 -16.88 3.17
C LYS A 337 3.31 -16.77 3.58
N ILE A 338 3.62 -16.59 4.88
CA ILE A 338 5.02 -16.56 5.35
C ILE A 338 5.73 -17.89 5.07
N ALA A 339 5.05 -19.02 5.27
CA ALA A 339 5.65 -20.34 5.02
C ALA A 339 6.10 -20.49 3.57
N VAL A 340 5.22 -20.12 2.62
CA VAL A 340 5.52 -20.15 1.19
C VAL A 340 6.71 -19.26 0.85
N LEU A 341 6.78 -18.04 1.41
CA LEU A 341 7.90 -17.12 1.19
C LEU A 341 9.25 -17.69 1.67
N ILE A 342 9.25 -18.31 2.85
CA ILE A 342 10.48 -18.91 3.40
C ILE A 342 10.88 -20.13 2.57
N GLU A 343 9.93 -21.02 2.23
CA GLU A 343 10.19 -22.18 1.37
C GLU A 343 10.82 -21.75 0.03
N ASP A 344 10.25 -20.73 -0.61
CA ASP A 344 10.74 -20.17 -1.87
C ASP A 344 12.17 -19.62 -1.77
N VAL A 345 12.49 -18.89 -0.69
CA VAL A 345 13.86 -18.38 -0.45
C VAL A 345 14.85 -19.51 -0.17
N ILE A 346 14.50 -20.50 0.65
CA ILE A 346 15.38 -21.64 0.96
C ILE A 346 15.78 -22.39 -0.32
N THR A 347 14.88 -22.47 -1.30
CA THR A 347 15.16 -23.19 -2.56
C THR A 347 16.10 -22.45 -3.53
N ARG A 348 16.27 -21.13 -3.37
CA ARG A 348 16.97 -20.29 -4.36
C ARG A 348 18.22 -19.59 -3.84
N GLU A 349 18.30 -19.32 -2.55
CA GLU A 349 19.29 -18.42 -1.97
C GLU A 349 20.38 -19.17 -1.18
N GLU A 350 21.51 -18.48 -0.98
CA GLU A 350 22.63 -19.00 -0.18
C GLU A 350 22.31 -18.96 1.34
N PRO A 351 22.97 -19.80 2.16
CA PRO A 351 22.71 -19.91 3.60
C PRO A 351 22.76 -18.59 4.37
N GLU A 352 23.68 -17.69 4.01
CA GLU A 352 23.82 -16.38 4.65
C GLU A 352 22.56 -15.53 4.48
N SER A 353 22.02 -15.48 3.26
CA SER A 353 20.80 -14.71 2.97
C SER A 353 19.56 -15.33 3.61
N ILE A 354 19.51 -16.67 3.71
CA ILE A 354 18.46 -17.37 4.46
C ILE A 354 18.51 -16.97 5.95
N CYS A 355 19.71 -16.93 6.56
CA CYS A 355 19.88 -16.49 7.94
C CYS A 355 19.43 -15.04 8.16
N GLU A 356 19.77 -14.10 7.27
CA GLU A 356 19.32 -12.71 7.34
C GLU A 356 17.80 -12.58 7.32
N LEU A 357 17.12 -13.33 6.44
CA LEU A 357 15.66 -13.38 6.38
C LEU A 357 15.08 -13.92 7.69
N LEU A 358 15.57 -15.07 8.14
CA LEU A 358 15.08 -15.74 9.34
C LEU A 358 15.33 -14.90 10.60
N GLU A 359 16.41 -14.13 10.66
CA GLU A 359 16.66 -13.18 11.74
C GLU A 359 15.57 -12.11 11.82
N SER A 360 15.25 -11.48 10.69
CA SER A 360 14.18 -10.48 10.64
C SER A 360 12.82 -11.06 11.03
N ILE A 361 12.52 -12.27 10.55
CA ILE A 361 11.27 -12.97 10.84
C ILE A 361 11.18 -13.35 12.32
N MET A 362 12.20 -14.02 12.85
CA MET A 362 12.21 -14.51 14.23
C MET A 362 12.19 -13.35 15.23
N HIS A 363 12.90 -12.26 14.95
CA HIS A 363 12.84 -11.05 15.76
C HIS A 363 11.39 -10.54 15.88
N ARG A 364 10.68 -10.41 14.75
CA ARG A 364 9.29 -9.91 14.74
C ARG A 364 8.27 -10.90 15.30
N ILE A 365 8.45 -12.20 15.04
CA ILE A 365 7.63 -13.24 15.68
C ILE A 365 7.76 -13.14 17.20
N SER A 366 8.97 -12.87 17.73
CA SER A 366 9.20 -12.71 19.18
C SER A 366 8.51 -11.50 19.81
N GLU A 367 7.95 -10.59 19.03
CA GLU A 367 7.20 -9.42 19.50
C GLU A 367 5.67 -9.65 19.46
N LEU A 368 5.22 -10.78 18.93
CA LEU A 368 3.80 -11.12 18.89
C LEU A 368 3.26 -11.44 20.29
N PRO A 369 2.00 -11.06 20.57
CA PRO A 369 1.27 -11.56 21.74
C PRO A 369 1.23 -13.10 21.79
N LEU A 370 1.21 -13.67 23.00
CA LEU A 370 1.37 -15.11 23.24
C LEU A 370 0.42 -15.99 22.41
N ASN A 371 -0.85 -15.57 22.26
CA ASN A 371 -1.87 -16.29 21.49
C ASN A 371 -1.54 -16.38 19.98
N TYR A 372 -0.82 -15.40 19.43
CA TYR A 372 -0.37 -15.41 18.03
C TYR A 372 1.02 -16.03 17.88
N LEU A 373 1.88 -15.86 18.89
CA LEU A 373 3.23 -16.43 18.90
C LEU A 373 3.20 -17.95 18.71
N VAL A 374 2.33 -18.67 19.43
CA VAL A 374 2.13 -20.12 19.26
C VAL A 374 1.78 -20.46 17.80
N SER A 375 0.83 -19.72 17.22
CA SER A 375 0.37 -19.98 15.85
C SER A 375 1.46 -19.67 14.82
N ALA A 376 2.19 -18.56 15.00
CA ALA A 376 3.29 -18.18 14.12
C ALA A 376 4.45 -19.18 14.17
N LEU A 377 4.78 -19.72 15.35
CA LEU A 377 5.82 -20.75 15.49
C LEU A 377 5.48 -22.05 14.77
N ASN A 378 4.20 -22.35 14.53
CA ASN A 378 3.81 -23.52 13.74
C ASN A 378 4.21 -23.42 12.26
N ILE A 379 4.70 -22.27 11.79
CA ILE A 379 5.39 -22.18 10.51
C ILE A 379 6.55 -23.18 10.42
N MET A 380 7.21 -23.45 11.55
CA MET A 380 8.33 -24.37 11.64
C MET A 380 7.94 -25.78 11.22
N ASP A 381 6.71 -26.25 11.50
CA ASP A 381 6.26 -27.58 11.06
C ASP A 381 6.38 -27.77 9.55
N ARG A 382 6.28 -26.69 8.76
CA ARG A 382 6.38 -26.73 7.29
C ARG A 382 7.81 -26.61 6.78
N ILE A 383 8.61 -25.74 7.38
CA ILE A 383 9.93 -25.36 6.84
C ILE A 383 11.10 -26.13 7.44
N ILE A 384 10.91 -26.80 8.59
CA ILE A 384 12.00 -27.38 9.37
C ILE A 384 12.84 -28.39 8.61
N ASP A 385 12.20 -29.25 7.80
CA ASP A 385 12.89 -30.27 7.02
C ASP A 385 13.80 -29.64 5.95
N CYS A 386 13.40 -28.50 5.40
CA CYS A 386 14.20 -27.74 4.43
C CYS A 386 15.42 -27.08 5.09
N LEU A 387 15.24 -26.53 6.29
CA LEU A 387 16.30 -25.83 7.05
C LEU A 387 17.44 -26.77 7.48
N CYS A 388 17.14 -28.04 7.76
CA CYS A 388 18.10 -29.03 8.25
C CYS A 388 19.27 -29.33 7.28
N SER A 389 19.16 -28.88 6.03
CA SER A 389 20.16 -29.10 4.98
C SER A 389 21.38 -28.17 5.10
N TYR A 390 21.22 -27.03 5.78
CA TYR A 390 22.23 -25.99 5.86
C TYR A 390 22.69 -25.79 7.30
N ARG A 391 23.99 -25.99 7.55
CA ARG A 391 24.55 -25.97 8.91
C ARG A 391 24.40 -24.60 9.56
N GLU A 392 24.79 -23.55 8.84
CA GLU A 392 24.75 -22.15 9.26
C GLU A 392 23.33 -21.77 9.70
N VAL A 393 22.34 -22.18 8.91
CA VAL A 393 20.92 -21.98 9.18
C VAL A 393 20.46 -22.75 10.42
N VAL A 394 20.92 -23.99 10.62
CA VAL A 394 20.62 -24.77 11.83
C VAL A 394 21.19 -24.09 13.08
N VAL A 395 22.46 -23.66 13.05
CA VAL A 395 23.09 -22.93 14.18
C VAL A 395 22.32 -21.66 14.50
N PHE A 396 21.99 -20.89 13.46
CA PHE A 396 21.21 -19.66 13.58
C PHE A 396 19.85 -19.92 14.23
N MET A 397 19.09 -20.89 13.72
CA MET A 397 17.74 -21.18 14.20
C MET A 397 17.74 -21.70 15.64
N LEU A 398 18.70 -22.56 16.02
CA LEU A 398 18.84 -23.00 17.41
C LEU A 398 19.14 -21.83 18.35
N SER A 399 19.99 -20.90 17.90
CA SER A 399 20.30 -19.68 18.66
C SER A 399 19.07 -18.75 18.78
N ALA A 400 18.30 -18.59 17.71
CA ALA A 400 17.06 -17.82 17.70
C ALA A 400 15.99 -18.44 18.62
N ILE A 401 15.84 -19.77 18.61
CA ILE A 401 14.97 -20.50 19.53
C ILE A 401 15.43 -20.28 20.98
N CYS A 402 16.72 -20.41 21.26
CA CYS A 402 17.28 -20.16 22.60
C CYS A 402 16.97 -18.74 23.09
N ALA A 403 17.16 -17.74 22.23
CA ALA A 403 16.86 -16.35 22.54
C ALA A 403 15.36 -16.14 22.82
N LEU A 404 14.48 -16.76 22.01
CA LEU A 404 13.04 -16.70 22.20
C LEU A 404 12.60 -17.31 23.54
N CYS A 405 13.12 -18.48 23.91
CA CYS A 405 12.82 -19.14 25.18
C CYS A 405 13.31 -18.34 26.38
N THR A 406 14.47 -17.69 26.25
CA THR A 406 15.02 -16.84 27.32
C THR A 406 14.17 -15.58 27.51
N LYS A 407 13.59 -15.05 26.42
CA LYS A 407 12.71 -13.88 26.44
C LYS A 407 11.29 -14.23 26.91
N CYS A 408 10.80 -15.41 26.58
CA CYS A 408 9.43 -15.85 26.81
C CYS A 408 9.41 -17.05 27.77
N GLU A 409 9.19 -16.80 29.06
CA GLU A 409 9.12 -17.84 30.10
C GLU A 409 7.79 -18.63 30.11
N ALA A 410 7.07 -18.69 28.98
CA ALA A 410 5.80 -19.37 28.88
C ALA A 410 6.00 -20.89 28.63
N PRO A 411 5.44 -21.78 29.47
CA PRO A 411 5.63 -23.24 29.33
C PRO A 411 5.20 -23.81 27.97
N GLU A 412 4.12 -23.27 27.39
CA GLU A 412 3.60 -23.67 26.08
C GLU A 412 4.61 -23.36 24.96
N ILE A 413 5.20 -22.17 24.97
CA ILE A 413 6.23 -21.75 24.01
C ILE A 413 7.48 -22.60 24.18
N ASN A 414 7.91 -22.81 25.42
CA ASN A 414 9.07 -23.64 25.75
C ASN A 414 8.92 -25.07 25.21
N SER A 415 7.73 -25.66 25.33
CA SER A 415 7.44 -27.00 24.79
C SER A 415 7.54 -27.03 23.25
N ILE A 416 6.95 -26.03 22.57
CA ILE A 416 6.98 -25.91 21.12
C ILE A 416 8.41 -25.67 20.61
N CYS A 417 9.13 -24.76 21.23
CA CYS A 417 10.53 -24.47 20.94
C CYS A 417 11.42 -25.70 21.10
N MET A 418 11.22 -26.48 22.17
CA MET A 418 11.97 -27.73 22.36
C MET A 418 11.68 -28.75 21.26
N LYS A 419 10.39 -28.91 20.89
CA LYS A 419 9.98 -29.79 19.78
C LYS A 419 10.75 -29.43 18.50
N TYR A 420 10.76 -28.14 18.12
CA TYR A 420 11.43 -27.69 16.90
C TYR A 420 12.97 -27.74 17.00
N ALA A 421 13.55 -27.41 18.15
CA ALA A 421 14.99 -27.53 18.35
C ALA A 421 15.47 -28.99 18.18
N ARG A 422 14.73 -29.96 18.75
CA ARG A 422 15.02 -31.39 18.58
C ARG A 422 14.88 -31.83 17.13
N GLN A 423 13.80 -31.42 16.44
CA GLN A 423 13.59 -31.75 15.03
C GLN A 423 14.71 -31.21 14.13
N LEU A 424 15.14 -29.95 14.33
CA LEU A 424 16.28 -29.35 13.62
C LEU A 424 17.57 -30.15 13.87
N TYR A 425 17.86 -30.45 15.13
CA TYR A 425 19.06 -31.17 15.52
C TYR A 425 19.08 -32.61 14.97
N ASP A 426 17.96 -33.32 15.04
CA ASP A 426 17.84 -34.68 14.51
C ASP A 426 17.90 -34.72 12.99
N GLY A 427 17.30 -33.74 12.31
CA GLY A 427 17.41 -33.56 10.86
C GLY A 427 18.86 -33.33 10.43
N PHE A 428 19.57 -32.43 11.12
CA PHE A 428 21.01 -32.22 10.92
C PHE A 428 21.83 -33.50 11.12
N LYS A 429 21.58 -34.26 12.21
CA LYS A 429 22.26 -35.55 12.46
C LYS A 429 22.03 -36.56 11.33
N LYS A 430 20.79 -36.65 10.82
CA LYS A 430 20.47 -37.53 9.68
C LYS A 430 21.25 -37.14 8.43
N ASN A 431 21.40 -35.84 8.16
CA ASN A 431 22.14 -35.33 7.01
C ASN A 431 23.65 -35.59 7.13
N ILE A 432 24.24 -35.46 8.33
CA ILE A 432 25.63 -35.88 8.58
C ILE A 432 25.82 -37.38 8.27
N ARG A 433 24.90 -38.23 8.75
CA ARG A 433 25.00 -39.70 8.59
C ARG A 433 24.84 -40.18 7.15
N LYS A 434 24.10 -39.46 6.31
CA LYS A 434 23.83 -39.82 4.90
C LYS A 434 24.98 -39.51 3.93
N GLY A 435 26.01 -38.77 4.37
CA GLY A 435 27.28 -38.65 3.66
C GLY A 435 27.40 -37.43 2.75
N ALA A 436 28.20 -36.44 3.17
CA ALA A 436 28.88 -35.43 2.33
C ALA A 436 29.82 -34.48 3.11
N LEU A 437 29.87 -34.50 4.45
CA LEU A 437 30.71 -33.58 5.26
C LEU A 437 31.88 -34.26 5.99
N MET A 438 32.37 -35.39 5.46
CA MET A 438 33.33 -36.25 6.19
C MET A 438 34.80 -35.82 6.16
N ASN A 439 35.18 -34.68 5.58
CA ASN A 439 36.57 -34.23 5.66
C ASN A 439 36.65 -32.72 5.99
N ASN A 440 37.06 -32.42 7.23
CA ASN A 440 37.67 -31.15 7.71
C ASN A 440 36.88 -30.08 8.51
N HIS A 441 35.65 -30.30 9.02
CA HIS A 441 35.01 -29.28 9.88
C HIS A 441 34.50 -29.77 11.25
N ASN A 442 35.40 -30.31 12.08
CA ASN A 442 35.11 -30.58 13.51
C ASN A 442 34.59 -29.32 14.23
N GLN A 443 35.11 -28.13 13.88
CA GLN A 443 34.70 -26.86 14.49
C GLN A 443 33.24 -26.49 14.18
N ALA A 444 32.78 -26.78 12.97
CA ALA A 444 31.46 -26.37 12.55
C ALA A 444 30.36 -27.34 13.05
N ILE A 445 30.70 -28.62 13.22
CA ILE A 445 29.83 -29.57 13.92
C ILE A 445 29.69 -29.18 15.39
N LEU A 446 30.79 -28.72 16.01
CA LEU A 446 30.80 -28.22 17.39
C LEU A 446 29.81 -27.06 17.60
N GLU A 447 29.70 -26.13 16.64
CA GLU A 447 28.78 -24.98 16.74
C GLU A 447 27.30 -25.39 16.86
N VAL A 448 26.87 -26.40 16.09
CA VAL A 448 25.48 -26.92 16.20
C VAL A 448 25.23 -27.57 17.55
N HIS A 449 26.21 -28.33 18.07
CA HIS A 449 26.09 -28.94 19.39
C HIS A 449 26.10 -27.88 20.50
N ASP A 450 26.96 -26.86 20.39
CA ASP A 450 27.00 -25.72 21.31
C ASP A 450 25.65 -24.98 21.34
N ALA A 451 25.06 -24.71 20.17
CA ALA A 451 23.75 -24.05 20.07
C ALA A 451 22.62 -24.90 20.67
N MET A 452 22.60 -26.22 20.41
CA MET A 452 21.60 -27.11 20.99
C MET A 452 21.73 -27.23 22.51
N LEU A 453 22.96 -27.32 23.04
CA LEU A 453 23.21 -27.32 24.49
C LEU A 453 22.73 -26.02 25.15
N ALA A 454 22.86 -24.88 24.46
CA ALA A 454 22.33 -23.61 24.94
C ALA A 454 20.78 -23.64 25.04
N VAL A 455 20.09 -24.21 24.05
CA VAL A 455 18.63 -24.39 24.09
C VAL A 455 18.23 -25.29 25.27
N CYS A 456 18.85 -26.47 25.42
CA CYS A 456 18.55 -27.39 26.53
C CYS A 456 18.74 -26.70 27.89
N ASN A 457 19.80 -25.90 28.04
CA ASN A 457 20.06 -25.15 29.26
C ASN A 457 19.02 -24.04 29.51
N ALA A 458 18.64 -23.27 28.47
CA ALA A 458 17.61 -22.24 28.60
C ALA A 458 16.25 -22.82 29.01
N LEU A 459 15.96 -24.05 28.59
CA LEU A 459 14.71 -24.77 28.87
C LEU A 459 14.78 -25.70 30.09
N ASN A 460 15.93 -25.81 30.76
CA ASN A 460 16.20 -26.79 31.83
C ASN A 460 15.92 -28.26 31.44
N ASP A 461 16.14 -28.63 30.17
CA ASP A 461 15.98 -30.00 29.68
C ASP A 461 17.24 -30.84 29.95
N HIS A 462 17.29 -31.45 31.13
CA HIS A 462 18.42 -32.29 31.55
C HIS A 462 18.57 -33.56 30.71
N GLU A 463 17.48 -34.14 30.22
CA GLU A 463 17.51 -35.35 29.41
C GLU A 463 18.12 -35.04 28.05
N GLY A 464 17.58 -34.03 27.36
CA GLY A 464 18.12 -33.55 26.09
C GLY A 464 19.59 -33.13 26.23
N PHE A 465 19.95 -32.42 27.30
CA PHE A 465 21.35 -32.05 27.54
C PHE A 465 22.28 -33.27 27.59
N ASN A 466 21.89 -34.33 28.31
CA ASN A 466 22.67 -35.56 28.41
C ASN A 466 22.78 -36.29 27.06
N ASP A 467 21.72 -36.27 26.26
CA ASP A 467 21.72 -36.88 24.93
C ASP A 467 22.74 -36.21 24.01
N ILE A 468 22.81 -34.87 24.00
CA ILE A 468 23.81 -34.14 23.22
C ILE A 468 25.23 -34.45 23.71
N CYS A 469 25.46 -34.54 25.03
CA CYS A 469 26.75 -34.95 25.58
C CYS A 469 27.16 -36.37 25.17
N ASN A 470 26.20 -37.30 25.10
CA ASN A 470 26.44 -38.66 24.63
C ASN A 470 26.76 -38.69 23.12
N ASP A 471 26.06 -37.89 22.32
CA ASP A 471 26.34 -37.75 20.88
C ASP A 471 27.79 -37.24 20.66
N LEU A 472 28.23 -36.23 21.41
CA LEU A 472 29.62 -35.73 21.38
C LEU A 472 30.66 -36.78 21.80
N ALA A 473 30.36 -37.54 22.86
CA ALA A 473 31.22 -38.63 23.32
C ALA A 473 31.39 -39.72 22.26
N CYS A 474 30.31 -40.07 21.56
CA CYS A 474 30.34 -41.03 20.46
C CYS A 474 31.18 -40.55 19.27
N MET A 475 31.32 -39.23 19.08
CA MET A 475 32.14 -38.62 18.03
C MET A 475 33.61 -38.43 18.44
N ASN A 476 34.04 -38.87 19.63
CA ASN A 476 35.38 -38.63 20.19
C ASN A 476 35.77 -37.13 20.26
N ILE A 477 34.78 -36.26 20.40
CA ILE A 477 34.99 -34.82 20.50
C ILE A 477 35.21 -34.46 21.97
N ASP A 478 36.30 -33.76 22.27
CA ASP A 478 36.59 -33.29 23.62
C ASP A 478 35.67 -32.13 23.99
N ILE A 479 34.79 -32.35 24.97
CA ILE A 479 33.83 -31.36 25.50
C ILE A 479 34.54 -30.11 26.03
N SER A 480 35.81 -30.19 26.44
CA SER A 480 36.58 -29.01 26.86
C SER A 480 36.87 -28.01 25.73
N LYS A 481 36.64 -28.41 24.47
CA LYS A 481 36.75 -27.55 23.29
C LYS A 481 35.45 -26.80 22.96
N LEU A 482 34.34 -27.14 23.60
CA LEU A 482 33.09 -26.41 23.47
C LEU A 482 33.19 -25.06 24.18
N SER A 483 32.66 -24.02 23.53
CA SER A 483 32.77 -22.64 24.00
C SER A 483 31.77 -22.30 25.13
N CYS A 484 30.91 -23.25 25.49
CA CYS A 484 29.75 -22.97 26.32
C CYS A 484 30.09 -22.85 27.82
N LYS A 485 29.99 -21.64 28.39
CA LYS A 485 29.91 -21.41 29.86
C LYS A 485 28.84 -22.29 30.53
N CYS A 486 27.83 -22.73 29.78
CA CYS A 486 26.72 -23.57 30.27
C CYS A 486 27.14 -25.03 30.50
N THR A 487 28.06 -25.60 29.71
CA THR A 487 28.60 -26.95 30.02
C THR A 487 29.37 -26.95 31.34
N TYR A 488 30.05 -25.86 31.69
CA TYR A 488 30.73 -25.72 32.98
C TYR A 488 29.77 -25.60 34.18
N ASN A 489 28.66 -24.87 34.02
CA ASN A 489 27.67 -24.67 35.09
C ASN A 489 26.72 -25.87 35.28
N ALA A 490 26.30 -26.52 34.19
CA ALA A 490 25.47 -27.73 34.23
C ALA A 490 26.26 -28.96 34.73
N HIS A 491 27.55 -29.08 34.38
CA HIS A 491 28.40 -30.16 34.92
C HIS A 491 28.60 -30.09 36.44
N ASN A 492 28.54 -28.90 37.04
CA ASN A 492 28.79 -28.69 38.47
C ASN A 492 27.53 -28.81 39.36
N ARG A 493 26.33 -28.90 38.78
CA ARG A 493 25.05 -28.94 39.52
C ARG A 493 24.26 -30.24 39.27
N ASP A 494 24.90 -31.41 39.39
CA ASP A 494 24.26 -32.76 39.30
C ASP A 494 24.18 -33.43 37.92
N CYS A 495 25.18 -33.24 37.05
CA CYS A 495 25.25 -33.98 35.78
C CYS A 495 25.77 -35.43 35.97
N ASN A 496 24.91 -36.42 35.71
CA ASN A 496 25.23 -37.85 35.80
C ASN A 496 25.80 -38.44 34.47
N CYS A 497 26.27 -37.59 33.57
CA CYS A 497 26.76 -38.03 32.25
C CYS A 497 28.04 -38.89 32.38
N SER A 498 28.24 -39.76 31.39
CA SER A 498 29.38 -40.70 31.30
C SER A 498 30.75 -40.01 31.37
N LEU A 499 30.84 -38.72 31.00
CA LEU A 499 32.07 -37.92 31.06
C LEU A 499 32.44 -37.42 32.47
N ALA A 500 31.46 -37.13 33.33
CA ALA A 500 31.72 -36.83 34.75
C ALA A 500 32.31 -38.05 35.47
N LYS A 501 31.86 -39.25 35.10
CA LYS A 501 32.39 -40.53 35.60
C LYS A 501 33.81 -40.81 35.09
N ASN A 502 34.13 -40.43 33.85
CA ASN A 502 35.46 -40.65 33.26
C ASN A 502 36.54 -39.65 33.71
N LYS A 503 36.19 -38.46 34.23
CA LYS A 503 37.17 -37.57 34.89
C LYS A 503 37.63 -38.05 36.28
N LEU A 504 36.94 -38.99 36.91
CA LEU A 504 37.37 -39.61 38.18
C LEU A 504 38.33 -40.80 38.01
N ILE A 505 38.65 -41.19 36.77
CA ILE A 505 39.60 -42.28 36.49
C ILE A 505 40.67 -41.82 35.49
N THR A 506 41.43 -40.77 35.81
CA THR A 506 42.81 -40.66 35.29
C THR A 506 43.72 -39.92 36.28
N LYS A 507 44.75 -40.65 36.73
CA LYS A 507 45.95 -40.23 37.50
C LYS A 507 45.84 -40.12 39.03
N ARG A 508 45.57 -41.25 39.70
CA ARG A 508 46.31 -41.62 40.92
C ARG A 508 47.57 -42.41 40.55
N SER A 509 48.72 -41.73 40.47
CA SER A 509 50.11 -42.22 40.68
C SER A 509 51.04 -41.12 40.13
N LYS A 510 52.01 -40.53 40.83
CA LYS A 510 52.96 -41.04 41.85
C LYS A 510 53.28 -39.94 42.87
N LYS A 511 53.68 -40.37 44.07
CA LYS A 511 54.28 -39.57 45.15
C LYS A 511 55.43 -38.67 44.65
N PRO A 512 55.65 -37.50 45.27
CA PRO A 512 56.80 -36.65 44.98
C PRO A 512 58.07 -37.27 45.57
N SER A 513 59.12 -37.42 44.75
CA SER A 513 60.47 -37.65 45.25
C SER A 513 61.06 -36.33 45.73
N SER A 514 61.40 -36.30 47.00
CA SER A 514 62.16 -35.25 47.66
C SER A 514 63.64 -35.28 47.29
N PHE A 515 64.26 -34.09 47.36
CA PHE A 515 65.71 -33.78 47.50
C PHE A 515 66.64 -33.77 46.26
N GLY A 516 67.39 -32.65 46.12
CA GLY A 516 68.71 -32.66 45.49
C GLY A 516 69.19 -31.35 44.83
N PHE A 517 69.59 -30.38 45.64
CA PHE A 517 70.48 -29.23 45.35
C PHE A 517 71.65 -29.50 44.36
N LEU A 518 71.94 -28.58 43.41
CA LEU A 518 73.19 -27.79 43.25
C LEU A 518 73.44 -27.23 41.83
N ASN A 519 73.69 -25.91 41.80
CA ASN A 519 74.52 -25.09 40.90
C ASN A 519 75.22 -25.75 39.69
N ARG A 520 74.96 -25.20 38.50
CA ARG A 520 75.88 -24.27 37.80
C ARG A 520 75.16 -23.54 36.68
#